data_AF-A0AAW2NNN3-F1
#
_entry.id   AF-A0AAW2NNN3-F1
#
_cell.length_a   1.000
_cell.length_b   1.000
_cell.length_c   1.000
_cell.angle_alpha   90.00
_cell.angle_beta   90.00
_cell.angle_gamma   90.00
#
_symmetry.space_group_name_H-M   'P 1'
#
loop_
_entity.id
_entity.type
_entity.pdbx_description
1 polymer ?
#
loop_
_entity_poly.entity_id
_entity_poly.type
_entity_poly.pdbx_seq_one_letter_code
_entity_poly.pdbx_strand_id
1 'polypeptide(L)'
;MESCGGILKIVGHLSSEDMETRAMAVECVMEIGYFGRKEAVESMINGGLIKRLVELQRAEVGGEYAKPKAESERKHHPFANCVARFAVQLEVGEGLRQREKRAFKQLILRKVREACVSDAESATIVAQVLWGSSP
;
A
#
# COMPACT_ATOMS: atom_id res chain seq x y z
N MET A 1 4.90 27.34 -0.11
CA MET A 1 5.69 26.09 -0.19
C MET A 1 4.80 25.04 -0.82
N GLU A 2 4.66 25.07 -2.15
CA GLU A 2 3.82 24.16 -2.93
C GLU A 2 4.75 23.17 -3.64
N SER A 3 4.98 22.00 -3.04
CA SER A 3 5.63 20.89 -3.73
C SER A 3 5.10 19.55 -3.22
N CYS A 4 3.77 19.42 -3.22
CA CYS A 4 3.08 18.16 -2.93
C CYS A 4 2.19 17.69 -4.10
N GLY A 5 2.12 18.48 -5.19
CA GLY A 5 1.30 18.14 -6.35
C GLY A 5 1.73 16.86 -7.06
N GLY A 6 3.03 16.59 -7.16
CA GLY A 6 3.55 15.37 -7.80
C GLY A 6 3.20 14.09 -7.02
N ILE A 7 3.36 14.12 -5.69
CA ILE A 7 3.08 12.96 -4.82
C ILE A 7 1.59 12.59 -4.88
N LEU A 8 0.71 13.59 -4.81
CA LEU A 8 -0.73 13.33 -4.87
C LEU A 8 -1.19 12.86 -6.26
N LYS A 9 -0.51 13.27 -7.34
CA LYS A 9 -0.74 12.71 -8.68
C LYS A 9 -0.40 11.22 -8.75
N ILE A 10 0.73 10.81 -8.17
CA ILE A 10 1.11 9.38 -8.09
C ILE A 10 0.03 8.58 -7.34
N VAL A 11 -0.42 9.08 -6.19
CA VAL A 11 -1.53 8.45 -5.44
C VAL A 11 -2.81 8.39 -6.27
N GLY A 12 -3.09 9.41 -7.09
CA GLY A 12 -4.22 9.41 -8.02
C GLY A 12 -4.13 8.31 -9.08
N HIS A 13 -2.94 8.03 -9.61
CA HIS A 13 -2.72 6.98 -10.62
C HIS A 13 -2.99 5.56 -10.12
N LEU A 14 -3.04 5.32 -8.80
CA LEU A 14 -3.47 4.04 -8.23
C LEU A 14 -4.94 3.71 -8.55
N SER A 15 -5.74 4.70 -8.94
CA SER A 15 -7.13 4.52 -9.39
C SER A 15 -7.28 4.54 -10.91
N SER A 16 -6.18 4.43 -11.67
CA SER A 16 -6.24 4.37 -13.14
C SER A 16 -6.96 3.12 -13.64
N GLU A 17 -7.64 3.22 -14.78
CA GLU A 17 -8.23 2.07 -15.47
C GLU A 17 -7.14 1.13 -16.01
N ASP A 18 -6.01 1.70 -16.41
CA ASP A 18 -4.87 0.95 -16.93
C ASP A 18 -4.10 0.23 -15.82
N MET A 19 -3.94 -1.10 -15.96
CA MET A 19 -3.26 -1.95 -14.98
C MET A 19 -1.77 -1.60 -14.85
N GLU A 20 -1.11 -1.31 -15.96
CA GLU A 20 0.32 -1.00 -15.97
C GLU A 20 0.59 0.33 -15.24
N THR A 21 -0.24 1.34 -15.48
CA THR A 21 -0.21 2.62 -14.75
C THR A 21 -0.39 2.41 -13.25
N ARG A 22 -1.33 1.54 -12.83
CA ARG A 22 -1.53 1.23 -11.40
C ARG A 22 -0.31 0.52 -10.81
N ALA A 23 0.25 -0.46 -11.52
CA ALA A 23 1.44 -1.19 -11.08
C ALA A 23 2.64 -0.25 -10.92
N MET A 24 2.90 0.62 -11.92
CA MET A 24 3.96 1.62 -11.85
C MET A 24 3.74 2.62 -10.70
N ALA A 25 2.50 3.06 -10.48
CA ALA A 25 2.18 3.95 -9.36
C ALA A 25 2.42 3.27 -7.99
N VAL A 26 2.17 1.96 -7.87
CA VAL A 26 2.49 1.19 -6.66
C VAL A 26 4.00 1.16 -6.45
N GLU A 27 4.81 0.86 -7.47
CA GLU A 27 6.27 0.86 -7.33
C GLU A 27 6.81 2.26 -6.94
N CYS A 28 6.30 3.34 -7.54
CA CYS A 28 6.65 4.69 -7.11
C CYS A 28 6.32 4.95 -5.63
N VAL A 29 5.14 4.49 -5.16
CA VAL A 29 4.76 4.61 -3.75
C VAL A 29 5.71 3.81 -2.86
N MET A 30 6.16 2.62 -3.28
CA MET A 30 7.13 1.81 -2.53
C MET A 30 8.47 2.56 -2.39
N GLU A 31 8.98 3.12 -3.49
CA GLU A 31 10.22 3.89 -3.49
C GLU A 31 10.12 5.14 -2.60
N ILE A 32 9.00 5.87 -2.66
CA ILE A 32 8.77 7.01 -1.76
C ILE A 32 8.63 6.53 -0.31
N GLY A 33 8.04 5.36 -0.07
CA GLY A 33 8.01 4.75 1.26
C GLY A 33 9.42 4.46 1.80
N TYR A 34 10.33 4.00 0.94
CA TYR A 34 11.69 3.66 1.33
C TYR A 34 12.57 4.90 1.55
N PHE A 35 12.61 5.83 0.58
CA PHE A 35 13.54 6.98 0.60
C PHE A 35 12.90 8.29 1.09
N GLY A 36 11.57 8.37 1.12
CA GLY A 36 10.86 9.62 1.35
C GLY A 36 10.98 10.14 2.78
N ARG A 37 11.17 11.46 2.90
CA ARG A 37 11.10 12.15 4.20
C ARG A 37 9.68 12.13 4.76
N LYS A 38 9.57 12.39 6.06
CA LYS A 38 8.31 12.39 6.81
C LYS A 38 7.17 13.12 6.07
N GLU A 39 7.42 14.31 5.55
CA GLU A 39 6.39 15.15 4.91
C GLU A 39 5.83 14.51 3.64
N ALA A 40 6.66 13.82 2.87
CA ALA A 40 6.26 13.13 1.65
C ALA A 40 5.37 11.92 1.97
N VAL A 41 5.79 11.10 2.94
CA VAL A 41 5.02 9.94 3.42
C VAL A 41 3.68 10.38 4.03
N GLU A 42 3.71 11.42 4.87
CA GLU A 42 2.51 11.97 5.49
C GLU A 42 1.54 12.51 4.42
N SER A 43 2.05 13.20 3.40
CA SER A 43 1.25 13.68 2.27
C SER A 43 0.61 12.53 1.49
N MET A 44 1.32 11.42 1.25
CA MET A 44 0.74 10.24 0.60
C MET A 44 -0.41 9.64 1.41
N ILE A 45 -0.17 9.37 2.69
CA ILE A 45 -1.15 8.71 3.55
C ILE A 45 -2.39 9.61 3.73
N ASN A 46 -2.21 10.91 3.96
CA ASN A 46 -3.30 11.87 4.05
C ASN A 46 -4.02 12.10 2.71
N GLY A 47 -3.31 11.94 1.59
CA GLY A 47 -3.88 11.90 0.23
C GLY A 47 -4.72 10.67 -0.08
N GLY A 48 -4.90 9.76 0.88
CA GLY A 48 -5.73 8.57 0.74
C GLY A 48 -5.00 7.38 0.12
N LEU A 49 -3.68 7.31 0.23
CA LEU A 49 -2.90 6.17 -0.26
C LEU A 49 -3.42 4.83 0.29
N ILE A 50 -3.57 4.73 1.61
CA ILE A 50 -3.93 3.45 2.26
C ILE A 50 -5.28 2.93 1.79
N LYS A 51 -6.27 3.82 1.61
CA LYS A 51 -7.58 3.44 1.07
C LYS A 51 -7.45 2.82 -0.32
N ARG A 52 -6.67 3.44 -1.21
CA ARG A 52 -6.47 2.94 -2.58
C ARG A 52 -5.71 1.62 -2.60
N LEU A 53 -4.70 1.44 -1.75
CA LEU A 53 -3.99 0.16 -1.65
C LEU A 53 -4.92 -0.98 -1.18
N VAL A 54 -5.81 -0.72 -0.20
CA VAL A 54 -6.82 -1.69 0.23
C VAL A 54 -7.77 -2.04 -0.92
N GLU A 55 -8.25 -1.04 -1.66
CA GLU A 55 -9.11 -1.25 -2.84
C GLU A 55 -8.42 -2.07 -3.94
N LEU A 56 -7.13 -1.83 -4.19
CA LEU A 56 -6.33 -2.59 -5.16
C LEU A 56 -6.16 -4.06 -4.74
N GLN A 57 -5.75 -4.29 -3.49
CA GLN A 57 -5.62 -5.64 -2.96
C GLN A 57 -6.95 -6.40 -3.00
N ARG A 58 -8.07 -5.72 -2.68
CA ARG A 58 -9.41 -6.30 -2.80
C ARG A 58 -9.79 -6.63 -4.23
N ALA A 59 -9.55 -5.73 -5.19
CA ALA A 59 -9.90 -5.95 -6.59
C ALA A 59 -9.12 -7.13 -7.20
N GLU A 60 -7.88 -7.34 -6.76
CA GLU A 60 -7.06 -8.47 -7.22
C GLU A 60 -7.49 -9.81 -6.60
N VAL A 61 -7.92 -9.81 -5.34
CA VAL A 61 -8.47 -11.00 -4.64
C VAL A 61 -9.91 -11.31 -5.07
N GLY A 62 -10.70 -10.28 -5.37
CA GLY A 62 -12.10 -10.38 -5.82
C GLY A 62 -12.25 -10.77 -7.30
N GLY A 63 -11.14 -10.92 -8.02
CA GLY A 63 -11.09 -11.48 -9.37
C GLY A 63 -11.35 -12.99 -9.37
N GLU A 64 -12.59 -13.37 -9.11
CA GLU A 64 -13.16 -14.72 -9.20
C GLU A 64 -12.58 -15.80 -8.30
N TYR A 65 -13.46 -16.74 -7.91
CA TYR A 65 -13.11 -18.12 -7.61
C TYR A 65 -12.25 -18.68 -8.76
N ALA A 66 -10.93 -18.51 -8.67
CA ALA A 66 -10.02 -18.99 -9.68
C ALA A 66 -10.06 -20.53 -9.65
N LYS A 67 -10.62 -21.10 -10.72
CA LYS A 67 -10.41 -22.51 -11.11
C LYS A 67 -8.95 -22.90 -10.88
N PRO A 68 -8.63 -24.16 -10.55
CA PRO A 68 -7.26 -24.62 -10.50
C PRO A 68 -6.61 -24.38 -11.87
N LYS A 69 -5.76 -23.37 -11.94
CA LYS A 69 -5.01 -23.01 -13.15
C LYS A 69 -3.63 -23.65 -13.04
N ALA A 70 -3.15 -24.12 -14.19
CA ALA A 70 -1.88 -24.82 -14.32
C ALA A 70 -0.71 -23.96 -13.78
N GLU A 71 0.32 -24.65 -13.29
CA GLU A 71 1.48 -24.11 -12.56
C GLU A 71 2.30 -23.06 -13.33
N SER A 72 2.06 -22.92 -14.64
CA SER A 72 2.65 -21.93 -15.54
C SER A 72 1.92 -20.57 -15.58
N GLU A 73 0.74 -20.45 -14.97
CA GLU A 73 -0.02 -19.18 -14.84
C GLU A 73 0.09 -18.58 -13.42
N ARG A 74 1.27 -18.62 -12.79
CA ARG A 74 1.60 -17.75 -11.64
C ARG A 74 1.70 -16.29 -12.14
N LYS A 75 0.59 -15.77 -12.65
CA LYS A 75 0.47 -14.47 -13.30
C LYS A 75 0.62 -13.40 -12.22
N HIS A 76 1.64 -12.56 -12.40
CA HIS A 76 1.94 -11.33 -11.68
C HIS A 76 0.73 -10.78 -10.91
N HIS A 77 0.75 -10.88 -9.58
CA HIS A 77 -0.22 -10.24 -8.68
C HIS A 77 0.41 -8.96 -8.10
N PRO A 78 0.51 -7.87 -8.89
CA PRO A 78 1.24 -6.66 -8.51
C PRO A 78 0.69 -6.00 -7.24
N PHE A 79 -0.57 -6.27 -6.88
CA PHE A 79 -1.24 -5.61 -5.76
C PHE A 79 -1.34 -6.48 -4.51
N ALA A 80 -0.87 -7.73 -4.57
CA ALA A 80 -0.96 -8.68 -3.48
C ALA A 80 -0.17 -8.14 -2.29
N ASN A 81 -0.84 -8.06 -1.15
CA ASN A 81 -0.29 -7.57 0.11
C ASN A 81 0.37 -6.18 -0.02
N CYS A 82 -0.05 -5.33 -0.97
CA CYS A 82 0.60 -4.04 -1.22
C CYS A 82 0.56 -3.10 -0.02
N VAL A 83 -0.46 -3.20 0.85
CA VAL A 83 -0.50 -2.47 2.13
C VAL A 83 0.64 -2.91 3.06
N ALA A 84 0.85 -4.22 3.20
CA ALA A 84 1.93 -4.77 4.03
C ALA A 84 3.30 -4.48 3.42
N ARG A 85 3.46 -4.63 2.09
CA ARG A 85 4.68 -4.24 1.37
C ARG A 85 5.04 -2.78 1.64
N PHE A 86 4.08 -1.87 1.56
CA PHE A 86 4.32 -0.45 1.84
C PHE A 86 4.74 -0.21 3.30
N ALA A 87 4.08 -0.87 4.26
CA ALA A 87 4.48 -0.79 5.67
C ALA A 87 5.92 -1.30 5.89
N VAL A 88 6.31 -2.39 5.23
CA VAL A 88 7.69 -2.91 5.27
C VAL A 88 8.67 -1.90 4.70
N GLN A 89 8.39 -1.29 3.54
CA GLN A 89 9.28 -0.29 2.94
C GLN A 89 9.53 0.91 3.87
N LEU A 90 8.50 1.37 4.58
CA LEU A 90 8.66 2.44 5.60
C LEU A 90 9.55 2.00 6.76
N GLU A 91 9.48 0.74 7.17
CA GLU A 91 10.24 0.21 8.31
C GLU A 91 11.70 -0.04 7.98
N VAL A 92 12.00 -0.62 6.82
CA VAL A 92 13.38 -0.89 6.39
C VAL A 92 14.02 0.29 5.66
N GLY A 93 13.23 1.28 5.23
CA GLY A 93 13.68 2.43 4.46
C GLY A 93 14.56 3.42 5.22
N GLU A 94 15.22 4.30 4.46
CA GLU A 94 16.22 5.25 4.94
C GLU A 94 15.67 6.65 5.23
N GLY A 95 14.47 6.97 4.70
CA GLY A 95 13.93 8.34 4.73
C GLY A 95 13.36 8.80 6.08
N LEU A 96 13.13 7.87 7.02
CA LEU A 96 12.40 8.12 8.27
C LEU A 96 13.20 7.77 9.52
N ARG A 97 13.01 8.56 10.58
CA ARG A 97 13.52 8.24 11.92
C ARG A 97 12.71 7.11 12.55
N GLN A 98 13.32 6.36 13.47
CA GLN A 98 12.65 5.25 14.17
C GLN A 98 11.31 5.64 14.84
N ARG A 99 11.23 6.84 15.43
CA ARG A 99 9.97 7.35 16.02
C ARG A 99 8.89 7.60 14.96
N GLU A 100 9.28 8.03 13.77
CA GLU A 100 8.37 8.31 12.65
C GLU A 100 7.86 7.00 12.05
N LYS A 101 8.74 6.02 11.85
CA LYS A 101 8.37 4.65 11.42
C LYS A 101 7.28 4.06 12.33
N ARG A 102 7.48 4.12 13.65
CA ARG A 102 6.48 3.65 14.65
C ARG A 102 5.16 4.42 14.56
N ALA A 103 5.21 5.74 14.40
CA ALA A 103 4.01 6.57 14.29
C ALA A 103 3.23 6.26 13.00
N PHE A 104 3.92 6.10 11.87
CA PHE A 104 3.30 5.74 10.60
C PHE A 104 2.71 4.33 10.63
N LYS A 105 3.35 3.34 11.28
CA LYS A 105 2.76 2.02 11.47
C LYS A 105 1.38 2.10 12.14
N GLN A 106 1.26 2.88 13.21
CA GLN A 106 -0.03 3.10 13.89
C GLN A 106 -1.04 3.84 13.00
N LEU A 107 -0.59 4.84 12.24
CA LEU A 107 -1.44 5.55 11.29
C LEU A 107 -1.98 4.63 10.19
N ILE A 108 -1.13 3.75 9.64
CA ILE A 108 -1.50 2.77 8.61
C ILE A 108 -2.55 1.82 9.18
N LEU A 109 -2.32 1.22 10.36
CA LEU A 109 -3.28 0.31 10.98
C LEU A 109 -4.65 0.96 11.19
N ARG A 110 -4.69 2.22 11.62
CA ARG A 110 -5.93 2.99 11.73
C ARG A 110 -6.59 3.18 10.36
N LYS A 111 -5.83 3.62 9.34
CA LYS A 111 -6.35 3.86 8.00
C LYS A 111 -6.82 2.61 7.27
N VAL A 112 -6.21 1.45 7.54
CA VAL A 112 -6.68 0.15 7.06
C VAL A 112 -8.07 -0.14 7.60
N ARG A 113 -8.27 0.00 8.92
CA ARG A 113 -9.58 -0.22 9.54
C ARG A 113 -10.67 0.71 8.98
N GLU A 114 -10.33 1.97 8.70
CA GLU A 114 -11.24 2.94 8.08
C GLU A 114 -11.60 2.59 6.63
N ALA A 115 -10.71 1.90 5.89
CA ALA A 115 -10.88 1.62 4.46
C ALA A 115 -11.49 0.24 4.16
N CYS A 116 -11.43 -0.70 5.12
CA CYS A 116 -11.96 -2.04 4.94
C CYS A 116 -13.50 -2.03 4.99
N VAL A 117 -14.13 -2.91 4.21
CA VAL A 117 -15.60 -3.05 4.15
C VAL A 117 -16.12 -4.09 5.13
N SER A 118 -15.24 -4.87 5.76
CA SER A 118 -15.60 -5.87 6.75
C SER A 118 -14.50 -6.05 7.80
N ASP A 119 -14.89 -6.56 8.97
CA ASP A 119 -13.95 -6.90 10.05
C ASP A 119 -12.99 -8.02 9.63
N ALA A 120 -13.45 -8.97 8.81
CA ALA A 120 -12.62 -10.05 8.29
C ALA A 120 -11.48 -9.52 7.41
N GLU A 121 -11.82 -8.65 6.44
CA GLU A 121 -10.81 -8.00 5.58
C GLU A 121 -9.82 -7.18 6.42
N SER A 122 -10.34 -6.38 7.35
CA SER A 122 -9.54 -5.57 8.27
C SER A 122 -8.57 -6.43 9.08
N ALA A 123 -9.04 -7.52 9.68
CA ALA A 123 -8.23 -8.44 10.47
C ALA A 123 -7.12 -9.08 9.62
N THR A 124 -7.43 -9.52 8.39
CA THR A 124 -6.46 -10.10 7.47
C THR A 124 -5.35 -9.09 7.12
N ILE A 125 -5.71 -7.89 6.68
CA ILE A 125 -4.72 -6.88 6.27
C ILE A 125 -3.90 -6.40 7.48
N VAL A 126 -4.54 -6.19 8.64
CA VAL A 126 -3.83 -5.82 9.88
C VAL A 126 -2.83 -6.89 10.28
N ALA A 127 -3.20 -8.18 10.22
CA ALA A 127 -2.28 -9.26 10.49
C ALA A 127 -1.11 -9.23 9.50
N GLN A 128 -1.35 -9.12 8.19
CA GLN A 128 -0.30 -9.02 7.19
C GLN A 128 0.67 -7.86 7.45
N VAL A 129 0.16 -6.69 7.82
CA VAL A 129 0.99 -5.53 8.18
C VAL A 129 1.83 -5.85 9.40
N LEU A 130 1.26 -6.39 10.48
CA LEU A 130 1.98 -6.67 11.72
C LEU A 130 3.05 -7.76 11.53
N TRP A 131 2.72 -8.86 10.87
CA TRP A 131 3.62 -10.00 10.65
C TRP A 131 4.64 -9.76 9.56
N GLY A 132 4.25 -9.12 8.45
CA GLY A 132 5.15 -8.82 7.34
C GLY A 132 6.24 -7.80 7.70
N SER A 133 6.00 -6.99 8.73
CA SER A 133 6.92 -5.96 9.23
C SER A 133 7.45 -6.29 10.64
N SER A 134 7.54 -7.58 10.96
CA SER A 134 8.28 -8.05 12.13
C SER A 134 9.77 -8.21 11.75
N PRO A 135 10.72 -7.72 12.58
CA PRO A 135 12.16 -7.90 12.34
C PRO A 135 12.60 -9.36 12.24
#